data_AF-A0A1Z1WS35-F1
#
_entry.id   AF-A0A1Z1WS35-F1
#
_cell.length_a   1.000
_cell.length_b   1.000
_cell.length_c   1.000
_cell.angle_alpha   90.00
_cell.angle_beta   90.00
_cell.angle_gamma   90.00
#
_symmetry.space_group_name_H-M   'P 1'
#
loop_
_entity.id
_entity.type
_entity.pdbx_description
1 polymer ?
#
loop_
_entity_poly.entity_id
_entity_poly.type
_entity_poly.pdbx_seq_one_letter_code
_entity_poly.pdbx_strand_id
1 'polypeptide(L)'
;MCGGDALPSTSVHRAFRTDLDTGALQVTVVERDVQRAKAFAELLRKDLAGCAKKVTAQYPDVTAAQKYYGKVNAEEGAHVYGVHTEASWGASDINMYAVGRDGRTVTLVHWGQMGDFSDAPVSAFRTTTATAVKKLY
;
A
#
# COMPACT_ATOMS: atom_id res chain seq x y z
N MET A 1 -1.37 9.36 -4.07
CA MET A 1 -0.71 8.19 -3.44
C MET A 1 -1.39 6.92 -3.93
N CYS A 2 -0.67 5.83 -4.17
CA CYS A 2 -1.20 4.67 -4.91
C CYS A 2 -2.26 3.88 -4.13
N GLY A 3 -3.23 3.31 -4.84
CA GLY A 3 -4.39 2.61 -4.26
C GLY A 3 -5.54 3.53 -3.83
N GLY A 4 -5.29 4.82 -3.59
CA GLY A 4 -6.30 5.76 -3.07
C GLY A 4 -7.49 6.00 -4.02
N ASP A 5 -7.22 6.20 -5.31
CA ASP A 5 -8.25 6.54 -6.31
C ASP A 5 -9.28 5.42 -6.52
N ALA A 6 -8.94 4.19 -6.16
CA ALA A 6 -9.82 3.03 -6.28
C ALA A 6 -10.68 2.81 -5.01
N LEU A 7 -10.45 3.54 -3.92
CA LEU A 7 -11.17 3.34 -2.67
C LEU A 7 -12.63 3.85 -2.77
N PRO A 8 -13.63 3.06 -2.36
CA PRO A 8 -15.01 3.53 -2.29
C PRO A 8 -15.23 4.45 -1.09
N SER A 9 -16.32 5.22 -1.13
CA SER A 9 -16.75 6.10 -0.02
C SER A 9 -17.11 5.35 1.26
N THR A 10 -17.31 4.04 1.19
CA THR A 10 -17.58 3.17 2.34
C THR A 10 -16.31 2.71 3.06
N SER A 11 -15.14 3.23 2.68
CA SER A 11 -13.87 2.88 3.31
C SER A 11 -13.74 3.49 4.71
N VAL A 12 -13.17 2.71 5.63
CA VAL A 12 -12.78 3.18 6.96
C VAL A 12 -11.27 3.27 6.99
N HIS A 13 -10.71 4.35 7.53
CA HIS A 13 -9.27 4.55 7.54
C HIS A 13 -8.73 4.98 8.91
N ARG A 14 -7.47 4.62 9.16
CA ARG A 14 -6.68 5.10 10.30
C ARG A 14 -5.33 5.60 9.81
N ALA A 15 -5.06 6.88 10.03
CA ALA A 15 -3.80 7.51 9.68
C ALA A 15 -2.93 7.69 10.94
N PHE A 16 -1.64 7.47 10.79
CA PHE A 16 -0.62 7.70 11.80
C PHE A 16 0.45 8.60 11.20
N ARG A 17 0.89 9.61 11.95
CA ARG A 17 2.04 10.44 11.60
C ARG A 17 2.98 10.56 12.79
N THR A 18 4.26 10.70 12.49
CA THR A 18 5.25 11.17 13.45
C THR A 18 5.67 12.59 13.10
N ASP A 19 6.46 13.21 13.98
CA ASP A 19 7.04 14.53 13.73
C ASP A 19 8.18 14.49 12.70
N LEU A 20 8.64 13.30 12.30
CA LEU A 20 9.79 13.06 11.39
C LEU A 20 9.34 12.59 9.99
N ASP A 21 8.22 13.11 9.48
CA ASP A 21 7.63 12.79 8.16
C ASP A 21 7.40 11.30 7.85
N THR A 22 7.48 10.44 8.87
CA THR A 22 7.04 9.05 8.76
C THR A 22 5.53 8.99 8.94
N GLY A 23 4.84 8.43 7.96
CA GLY A 23 3.39 8.26 7.94
C GLY A 23 2.97 6.82 7.72
N ALA A 24 1.80 6.45 8.22
CA ALA A 24 1.16 5.18 7.90
C ALA A 24 -0.35 5.35 7.74
N LEU A 25 -0.93 4.54 6.88
CA LEU A 25 -2.36 4.52 6.62
C LEU A 25 -2.84 3.07 6.55
N GLN A 26 -3.89 2.75 7.28
CA GLN A 26 -4.66 1.53 7.05
C GLN A 26 -6.03 1.92 6.53
N VAL A 27 -6.47 1.26 5.46
CA VAL A 27 -7.83 1.38 4.93
C VAL A 27 -8.47 0.01 4.87
N THR A 28 -9.70 -0.08 5.36
CA THR A 28 -10.51 -1.29 5.33
C THR A 28 -11.79 -1.03 4.55
N VAL A 29 -12.14 -1.96 3.66
CA VAL A 29 -13.39 -1.95 2.89
C VAL A 29 -14.08 -3.29 3.04
N VAL A 30 -15.30 -3.28 3.58
CA VAL A 30 -16.16 -4.46 3.62
C VAL A 30 -17.06 -4.46 2.39
N GLU A 31 -16.86 -5.43 1.52
CA GLU A 31 -17.67 -5.60 0.31
C GLU A 31 -18.97 -6.36 0.60
N ARG A 32 -19.90 -6.26 -0.36
CA ARG A 32 -21.22 -6.91 -0.24
C ARG A 32 -21.10 -8.43 -0.16
N ASP A 33 -20.18 -9.00 -0.94
CA ASP A 33 -19.93 -10.44 -1.02
C ASP A 33 -18.44 -10.75 -1.28
N VAL A 34 -18.09 -12.03 -1.18
CA VAL A 34 -16.70 -12.51 -1.31
C VAL A 34 -16.17 -12.35 -2.74
N GLN A 35 -17.00 -12.48 -3.76
CA GLN A 35 -16.57 -12.34 -5.16
C GLN A 35 -16.18 -10.90 -5.46
N ARG A 36 -16.97 -9.93 -4.98
CA ARG A 36 -16.64 -8.51 -5.06
C ARG A 36 -15.37 -8.18 -4.28
N ALA A 37 -15.23 -8.68 -3.05
CA ALA A 37 -14.01 -8.50 -2.27
C ALA A 37 -12.77 -9.01 -3.00
N LYS A 38 -12.86 -10.19 -3.63
CA LYS A 38 -11.78 -10.76 -4.45
C LYS A 38 -11.46 -9.89 -5.66
N ALA A 39 -12.48 -9.43 -6.40
CA ALA A 39 -12.30 -8.56 -7.55
C ALA A 39 -11.68 -7.21 -7.14
N PHE A 40 -12.11 -6.64 -6.02
CA PHE A 40 -11.61 -5.39 -5.51
C PHE A 40 -10.15 -5.48 -5.03
N ALA A 41 -9.80 -6.53 -4.29
CA ALA A 41 -8.42 -6.79 -3.91
C ALA A 41 -7.49 -6.96 -5.14
N GLU A 42 -7.97 -7.62 -6.18
CA GLU A 42 -7.23 -7.79 -7.44
C GLU A 42 -7.06 -6.46 -8.20
N LEU A 43 -8.09 -5.60 -8.19
CA LEU A 43 -8.00 -4.25 -8.77
C LEU A 43 -6.92 -3.42 -8.08
N LEU A 44 -6.96 -3.36 -6.74
CA LEU A 44 -5.95 -2.67 -5.94
C LEU A 44 -4.55 -3.26 -6.16
N ARG A 45 -4.42 -4.59 -6.24
CA ARG A 45 -3.14 -5.25 -6.52
C ARG A 45 -2.57 -4.81 -7.87
N LYS A 46 -3.41 -4.67 -8.90
CA LYS A 46 -2.98 -4.19 -10.22
C LYS A 46 -2.59 -2.71 -10.20
N ASP A 47 -3.36 -1.87 -9.51
CA ASP A 47 -3.01 -0.44 -9.35
C ASP A 47 -1.67 -0.28 -8.63
N LEU A 48 -1.47 -1.00 -7.51
CA LEU A 48 -0.21 -1.02 -6.79
C LEU A 48 0.94 -1.55 -7.65
N ALA A 49 0.73 -2.59 -8.46
CA ALA A 49 1.76 -3.13 -9.36
C ALA A 49 2.18 -2.15 -10.47
N GLY A 50 1.32 -1.19 -10.82
CA GLY A 50 1.58 -0.13 -11.80
C GLY A 50 1.95 1.22 -11.19
N CYS A 51 2.09 1.29 -9.86
CA CYS A 51 2.19 2.54 -9.11
C CYS A 51 3.34 3.44 -9.58
N ALA A 52 4.58 2.92 -9.63
CA ALA A 52 5.73 3.75 -10.03
C ALA A 52 5.55 4.33 -11.45
N LYS A 53 5.07 3.52 -12.40
CA LYS A 53 4.81 3.99 -13.76
C LYS A 53 3.76 5.11 -13.78
N LYS A 54 2.70 4.97 -12.98
CA LYS A 54 1.64 5.98 -12.85
C LYS A 54 2.17 7.27 -12.25
N VAL A 55 3.00 7.20 -11.21
CA VAL A 55 3.62 8.36 -10.56
C VAL A 55 4.49 9.13 -11.56
N THR A 56 5.44 8.48 -12.22
CA THR A 56 6.32 9.12 -13.21
C THR A 56 5.53 9.74 -14.38
N ALA A 57 4.42 9.12 -14.80
CA ALA A 57 3.58 9.66 -15.87
C ALA A 57 2.76 10.89 -15.43
N GLN A 58 2.40 10.97 -14.15
CA GLN A 58 1.55 12.03 -13.61
C GLN A 58 2.36 13.25 -13.15
N TYR A 59 3.57 13.04 -12.67
CA TYR A 59 4.43 14.07 -12.08
C TYR A 59 5.76 14.12 -12.83
N PRO A 60 5.94 15.05 -13.78
CA PRO A 60 7.13 15.07 -14.65
C PRO A 60 8.44 15.36 -13.91
N ASP A 61 8.37 16.01 -12.75
CA ASP A 61 9.51 16.32 -11.89
C ASP A 61 9.86 15.22 -10.88
N VAL A 62 9.14 14.08 -10.93
CA VAL A 62 9.31 12.94 -10.02
C VAL A 62 9.59 11.66 -10.80
N THR A 63 10.71 11.01 -10.51
CA THR A 63 10.95 9.64 -10.94
C THR A 63 10.49 8.66 -9.87
N ALA A 64 10.01 7.50 -10.29
CA ALA A 64 9.62 6.45 -9.37
C ALA A 64 10.16 5.08 -9.81
N ALA A 65 10.68 4.33 -8.85
CA ALA A 65 11.07 2.94 -8.99
C ALA A 65 10.22 2.07 -8.07
N GLN A 66 9.98 0.82 -8.46
CA GLN A 66 9.14 -0.09 -7.70
C GLN A 66 9.78 -1.46 -7.55
N LYS A 67 9.56 -2.05 -6.37
CA LYS A 67 9.95 -3.42 -6.04
C LYS A 67 8.75 -4.20 -5.51
N TYR A 68 8.54 -5.39 -6.04
CA TYR A 68 7.60 -6.34 -5.47
C TYR A 68 8.34 -7.23 -4.46
N TYR A 69 7.88 -7.24 -3.22
CA TYR A 69 8.50 -8.04 -2.17
C TYR A 69 7.87 -9.44 -2.06
N GLY A 70 6.75 -9.70 -2.70
CA GLY A 70 6.13 -11.03 -2.67
C GLY A 70 4.83 -11.08 -1.87
N LYS A 71 4.33 -12.30 -1.74
CA LYS A 71 3.12 -12.61 -0.97
C LYS A 71 3.47 -12.72 0.52
N VAL A 72 2.54 -12.28 1.37
CA VAL A 72 2.52 -12.50 2.81
C VAL A 72 1.40 -13.51 3.11
N ASN A 73 1.71 -14.49 3.95
CA ASN A 73 0.76 -15.50 4.38
C ASN A 73 -0.14 -14.93 5.49
N ALA A 74 -1.32 -14.44 5.10
CA ALA A 74 -2.35 -13.95 6.00
C ALA A 74 -3.72 -14.19 5.36
N GLU A 75 -4.54 -15.06 5.95
CA GLU A 75 -5.83 -15.49 5.38
C GLU A 75 -5.69 -15.89 3.90
N GLU A 76 -6.40 -15.25 2.97
CA GLU A 76 -6.27 -15.54 1.53
C GLU A 76 -5.03 -14.91 0.87
N GLY A 77 -4.31 -14.09 1.64
CA GLY A 77 -2.99 -13.56 1.35
C GLY A 77 -2.97 -12.05 1.17
N ALA A 78 -1.76 -11.50 1.21
CA ALA A 78 -1.51 -10.11 0.89
C ALA A 78 -0.28 -9.95 0.00
N HIS A 79 -0.21 -8.90 -0.80
CA HIS A 79 0.90 -8.59 -1.68
C HIS A 79 1.60 -7.32 -1.22
N VAL A 80 2.92 -7.36 -1.07
CA VAL A 80 3.72 -6.23 -0.57
C VAL A 80 4.57 -5.62 -1.69
N TYR A 81 4.55 -4.29 -1.77
CA TYR A 81 5.27 -3.47 -2.73
C TYR A 81 6.05 -2.37 -2.01
N GLY A 82 7.20 -2.01 -2.53
CA GLY A 82 7.90 -0.77 -2.21
C GLY A 82 7.97 0.12 -3.42
N VAL A 83 7.78 1.41 -3.24
CA VAL A 83 7.85 2.44 -4.27
C VAL A 83 8.75 3.54 -3.73
N HIS A 84 9.89 3.72 -4.39
CA HIS A 84 10.82 4.80 -4.11
C HIS A 84 10.57 5.92 -5.12
N THR A 85 10.50 7.14 -4.64
CA THR A 85 10.33 8.34 -5.47
C THR A 85 11.47 9.31 -5.24
N GLU A 86 11.96 9.91 -6.31
CA GLU A 86 12.95 10.99 -6.26
C GLU A 86 12.42 12.20 -7.01
N ALA A 87 12.49 13.37 -6.40
CA ALA A 87 12.08 14.61 -7.01
C ALA A 87 13.28 15.45 -7.44
N SER A 88 13.13 16.22 -8.51
CA SER A 88 14.19 17.09 -9.04
C SER A 88 14.70 18.14 -8.05
N TRP A 89 13.91 18.48 -7.03
CA TRP A 89 14.27 19.39 -5.93
C TRP A 89 14.91 18.69 -4.72
N GLY A 90 15.28 17.41 -4.84
CA GLY A 90 16.07 16.68 -3.85
C GLY A 90 15.27 15.90 -2.80
N ALA A 91 13.93 15.86 -2.89
CA ALA A 91 13.13 14.97 -2.04
C ALA A 91 13.30 13.51 -2.49
N SER A 92 13.40 12.60 -1.51
CA SER A 92 13.57 11.17 -1.75
C SER A 92 12.80 10.41 -0.68
N ASP A 93 11.84 9.58 -1.10
CA ASP A 93 10.90 8.92 -0.19
C ASP A 93 10.71 7.45 -0.55
N ILE A 94 10.69 6.60 0.49
CA ILE A 94 10.35 5.19 0.37
C ILE A 94 8.96 4.94 0.93
N ASN A 95 8.09 4.39 0.08
CA ASN A 95 6.71 4.06 0.41
C ASN A 95 6.45 2.56 0.27
N MET A 96 5.99 1.95 1.35
CA MET A 96 5.58 0.55 1.42
C MET A 96 4.06 0.46 1.29
N TYR A 97 3.58 -0.43 0.43
CA TYR A 97 2.16 -0.70 0.22
C TYR A 97 1.87 -2.18 0.33
N ALA A 98 0.73 -2.52 0.91
CA ALA A 98 0.21 -3.87 0.85
C ALA A 98 -1.30 -3.89 0.65
N VAL A 99 -1.77 -4.88 -0.11
CA VAL A 99 -3.20 -5.19 -0.18
C VAL A 99 -3.43 -6.66 0.13
N GLY A 100 -4.38 -6.94 1.01
CA GLY A 100 -4.81 -8.28 1.36
C GLY A 100 -6.32 -8.36 1.61
N ARG A 101 -6.83 -9.57 1.80
CA ARG A 101 -8.25 -9.85 2.04
C ARG A 101 -8.41 -10.90 3.12
N ASP A 102 -9.46 -10.74 3.92
CA ASP A 102 -10.08 -11.78 4.75
C ASP A 102 -11.58 -11.82 4.45
N GLY A 103 -12.08 -12.90 3.84
CA GLY A 103 -13.49 -13.04 3.52
C GLY A 103 -14.04 -11.89 2.65
N ARG A 104 -14.98 -11.11 3.18
CA ARG A 104 -15.54 -9.95 2.43
C ARG A 104 -14.75 -8.66 2.62
N THR A 105 -13.72 -8.68 3.44
CA THR A 105 -13.00 -7.48 3.83
C THR A 105 -11.67 -7.36 3.10
N VAL A 106 -11.47 -6.24 2.41
CA VAL A 106 -10.20 -5.89 1.76
C VAL A 106 -9.49 -4.84 2.61
N THR A 107 -8.19 -5.06 2.86
CA THR A 107 -7.34 -4.15 3.64
C THR A 107 -6.20 -3.66 2.78
N LEU A 108 -6.04 -2.34 2.69
CA LEU A 108 -4.89 -1.64 2.12
C LEU A 108 -4.07 -1.08 3.29
N VAL A 109 -2.77 -1.34 3.29
CA VAL A 109 -1.83 -0.79 4.26
C VAL A 109 -0.78 0.02 3.50
N HIS A 110 -0.49 1.21 4.00
CA HIS A 110 0.57 2.07 3.54
C HIS A 110 1.44 2.49 4.71
N TRP A 111 2.73 2.61 4.45
CA TRP A 111 3.71 3.24 5.32
C TRP A 111 4.71 3.98 4.44
N GLY A 112 5.22 5.12 4.87
CA GLY A 112 6.26 5.82 4.13
C GLY A 112 7.10 6.74 5.02
N GLN A 113 8.32 7.02 4.56
CA GLN A 113 9.26 7.96 5.15
C GLN A 113 10.23 8.48 4.09
N MET A 114 11.01 9.49 4.43
CA MET A 114 12.18 9.90 3.65
C MET A 114 13.23 8.76 3.59
N GLY A 115 13.83 8.57 2.42
CA GLY A 115 14.87 7.56 2.20
C GLY A 115 14.65 6.77 0.92
N ASP A 116 15.35 5.65 0.81
CA ASP A 116 15.35 4.78 -0.37
C ASP A 116 14.98 3.32 -0.03
N PHE A 117 15.21 2.40 -0.97
CA PHE A 117 14.91 0.98 -0.77
C PHE A 117 15.70 0.31 0.37
N SER A 118 16.85 0.85 0.77
CA SER A 118 17.64 0.37 1.90
C SER A 118 16.99 0.70 3.24
N ASP A 119 16.22 1.78 3.29
CA ASP A 119 15.46 2.21 4.47
C ASP A 119 14.10 1.51 4.59
N ALA A 120 13.69 0.75 3.57
CA ALA A 120 12.43 0.02 3.57
C ALA A 120 12.38 -1.03 4.70
N PRO A 121 11.46 -0.94 5.67
CA PRO A 121 11.37 -1.87 6.80
C PRO A 121 10.62 -3.14 6.39
N VAL A 122 11.08 -3.84 5.36
CA VAL A 122 10.35 -4.93 4.67
C VAL A 122 9.87 -6.00 5.64
N SER A 123 10.71 -6.45 6.56
CA SER A 123 10.35 -7.50 7.52
C SER A 123 9.22 -7.04 8.47
N ALA A 124 9.38 -5.87 9.08
CA ALA A 124 8.37 -5.30 9.97
C ALA A 124 7.06 -5.02 9.24
N PHE A 125 7.13 -4.45 8.03
CA PHE A 125 5.96 -4.14 7.23
C PHE A 125 5.17 -5.38 6.80
N ARG A 126 5.84 -6.51 6.52
CA ARG A 126 5.17 -7.80 6.29
C ARG A 126 4.40 -8.27 7.51
N THR A 127 4.97 -8.14 8.70
CA THR A 127 4.30 -8.49 9.97
C THR A 127 3.09 -7.60 10.21
N THR A 128 3.22 -6.29 10.00
CA THR A 128 2.11 -5.33 10.07
C THR A 128 1.02 -5.69 9.08
N THR A 129 1.37 -5.98 7.82
CA THR A 129 0.43 -6.42 6.78
C THR A 129 -0.34 -7.66 7.21
N ALA A 130 0.37 -8.69 7.71
CA ALA A 130 -0.28 -9.92 8.16
C ALA A 130 -1.25 -9.66 9.32
N THR A 131 -0.87 -8.77 10.25
CA THR A 131 -1.72 -8.41 11.40
C THR A 131 -2.94 -7.63 10.98
N ALA A 132 -2.77 -6.64 10.09
CA ALA A 132 -3.85 -5.79 9.61
C ALA A 132 -4.93 -6.60 8.89
N VAL A 133 -4.53 -7.54 8.01
CA VAL A 133 -5.46 -8.42 7.30
C VAL A 133 -6.21 -9.35 8.25
N LYS A 134 -5.55 -9.87 9.30
CA LYS A 134 -6.14 -10.86 10.21
C LYS A 134 -7.04 -10.27 11.30
N LYS A 135 -6.69 -9.10 11.83
CA LYS A 135 -7.16 -8.66 13.15
C LYS A 135 -7.82 -7.28 13.18
N LEU A 136 -7.70 -6.49 12.12
CA LEU A 136 -8.00 -5.05 12.18
C LEU A 136 -9.09 -4.61 11.19
N TYR A 137 -10.05 -5.49 10.88
CA TYR A 137 -11.24 -5.13 10.11
C TYR A 137 -12.53 -5.12 10.91
#